data_AF-A0A843FZ47-F1
#
_entry.id   AF-A0A843FZ47-F1
#
_cell.length_a   1.000
_cell.length_b   1.000
_cell.length_c   1.000
_cell.angle_alpha   90.00
_cell.angle_beta   90.00
_cell.angle_gamma   90.00
#
_symmetry.space_group_name_H-M   'P 1'
#
loop_
_entity.id
_entity.type
_entity.pdbx_description
1 polymer ?
#
loop_
_entity_poly.entity_id
_entity_poly.type
_entity_poly.pdbx_seq_one_letter_code
_entity_poly.pdbx_strand_id
1 'polypeptide(L)'
;MDGNLLFWIDIINFVIGCILFCCVLGGFFGITGILDPDNENISGKKRTVLGVLIFGTLSVLGNLIGFSNDNVLINFRDVGPIAGGLWFGPAVALGAAVMGATSRLFFGGATMFSCAIATLAAGVASALMYRMFKDKMTVRVSVMIAAILGAVHLTLVSILTPNGVAIILTPSAIGSIALVVVGVATFSASYKYFGARFRGEHLGKKDQKLSHPKVGRNKPVYNFQLRELEKKNAAKNNKNVGRSDNG
;
A
#
# COMPACT_ATOMS: atom_id res chain seq x y z
N MET A 1 -33.17 -21.34 14.50
CA MET A 1 -32.30 -20.33 15.13
C MET A 1 -33.00 -19.01 15.00
N ASP A 2 -33.13 -18.29 16.11
CA ASP A 2 -33.91 -17.06 16.18
C ASP A 2 -33.21 -15.98 15.34
N GLY A 3 -33.94 -15.25 14.50
CA GLY A 3 -33.36 -14.26 13.58
C GLY A 3 -32.50 -13.19 14.28
N ASN A 4 -32.77 -12.93 15.56
CA ASN A 4 -31.95 -12.05 16.40
C ASN A 4 -30.56 -12.64 16.69
N LEU A 5 -30.42 -13.94 16.91
CA LEU A 5 -29.13 -14.56 17.22
C LEU A 5 -28.20 -14.60 16.00
N LEU A 6 -28.74 -14.91 14.83
CA LEU A 6 -28.00 -14.88 13.55
C LEU A 6 -27.48 -13.47 13.25
N PHE A 7 -28.33 -12.45 13.43
CA PHE A 7 -27.95 -11.06 13.28
C PHE A 7 -26.78 -10.64 14.19
N TRP A 8 -26.82 -11.03 15.47
CA TRP A 8 -25.72 -10.74 16.41
C TRP A 8 -24.43 -11.47 16.03
N ILE A 9 -24.51 -12.71 15.55
CA ILE A 9 -23.35 -13.47 15.08
C ILE A 9 -22.71 -12.77 13.86
N ASP A 10 -23.49 -12.27 12.93
CA ASP A 10 -22.97 -11.58 11.74
C ASP A 10 -22.29 -10.25 12.09
N ILE A 11 -22.85 -9.50 13.06
CA ILE A 11 -22.21 -8.30 13.59
C ILE A 11 -20.88 -8.64 14.27
N ILE A 12 -20.85 -9.67 15.10
CA ILE A 12 -19.63 -10.09 15.79
C ILE A 12 -18.56 -10.52 14.78
N ASN A 13 -18.93 -11.31 13.76
CA ASN A 13 -18.03 -11.72 12.68
C ASN A 13 -17.53 -10.52 11.87
N PHE A 14 -18.38 -9.54 11.58
CA PHE A 14 -18.00 -8.29 10.93
C PHE A 14 -16.96 -7.52 11.75
N VAL A 15 -17.19 -7.36 13.06
CA VAL A 15 -16.29 -6.66 13.98
C VAL A 15 -14.94 -7.38 14.08
N ILE A 16 -14.95 -8.71 14.25
CA ILE A 16 -13.72 -9.53 14.28
C ILE A 16 -12.97 -9.40 12.95
N GLY A 17 -13.67 -9.46 11.82
CA GLY A 17 -13.09 -9.26 10.49
C GLY A 17 -12.42 -7.90 10.34
N CYS A 18 -13.04 -6.83 10.85
CA CYS A 18 -12.46 -5.48 10.86
C CYS A 18 -11.21 -5.39 11.74
N ILE A 19 -11.21 -6.02 12.92
CA ILE A 19 -10.04 -6.05 13.81
C ILE A 19 -8.89 -6.81 13.14
N LEU A 20 -9.16 -7.99 12.59
CA LEU A 20 -8.15 -8.79 11.89
C LEU A 20 -7.60 -8.04 10.67
N PHE A 21 -8.47 -7.37 9.92
CA PHE A 21 -8.08 -6.50 8.82
C PHE A 21 -7.13 -5.38 9.29
N CYS A 22 -7.47 -4.69 10.38
CA CYS A 22 -6.61 -3.67 10.98
C CYS A 22 -5.26 -4.24 11.46
N CYS A 23 -5.24 -5.44 12.06
CA CYS A 23 -4.00 -6.11 12.47
C CYS A 23 -3.12 -6.48 11.28
N VAL A 24 -3.73 -7.04 10.22
CA VAL A 24 -3.03 -7.37 8.98
C VAL A 24 -2.43 -6.09 8.38
N LEU A 25 -3.21 -5.01 8.28
CA LEU A 25 -2.73 -3.70 7.81
C LEU A 25 -1.63 -3.11 8.71
N GLY A 26 -1.71 -3.30 10.03
CA GLY A 26 -0.67 -2.94 10.99
C GLY A 26 0.66 -3.64 10.72
N GLY A 27 0.63 -4.90 10.26
CA GLY A 27 1.82 -5.65 9.85
C GLY A 27 2.53 -5.09 8.61
N PHE A 28 1.81 -4.37 7.73
CA PHE A 28 2.39 -3.78 6.51
C PHE A 28 3.32 -2.60 6.77
N PHE A 29 3.24 -1.97 7.95
CA PHE A 29 4.07 -0.82 8.31
C PHE A 29 5.58 -1.13 8.25
N GLY A 30 5.99 -2.39 8.50
CA GLY A 30 7.40 -2.80 8.39
C GLY A 30 7.83 -3.19 6.96
N ILE A 31 6.89 -3.61 6.12
CA ILE A 31 7.16 -4.23 4.81
C ILE A 31 7.47 -3.17 3.74
N THR A 32 6.90 -1.98 3.87
CA THR A 32 7.03 -0.90 2.86
C THR A 32 8.47 -0.49 2.63
N GLY A 33 9.32 -0.49 3.66
CA GLY A 33 10.75 -0.16 3.54
C GLY A 33 11.56 -1.23 2.83
N ILE A 34 11.21 -2.52 3.03
CA ILE A 34 11.90 -3.64 2.38
C ILE A 34 11.64 -3.61 0.87
N LEU A 35 10.41 -3.30 0.47
CA LEU A 35 9.98 -3.24 -0.93
C LEU A 35 10.25 -1.88 -1.59
N ASP A 36 10.88 -0.92 -0.91
CA ASP A 36 11.20 0.38 -1.51
C ASP A 36 12.14 0.19 -2.71
N PRO A 37 11.85 0.81 -3.88
CA PRO A 37 12.76 0.80 -5.02
C PRO A 37 14.17 1.31 -4.70
N ASP A 38 14.31 2.22 -3.72
CA ASP A 38 15.59 2.81 -3.30
C ASP A 38 16.41 1.85 -2.41
N ASN A 39 15.86 0.69 -2.01
CA ASN A 39 16.56 -0.33 -1.25
C ASN A 39 17.53 -1.14 -2.12
N GLU A 40 18.82 -0.77 -2.10
CA GLU A 40 19.87 -1.42 -2.90
C GLU A 40 20.20 -2.86 -2.48
N ASN A 41 19.80 -3.28 -1.27
CA ASN A 41 20.08 -4.64 -0.78
C ASN A 41 19.29 -5.73 -1.54
N ILE A 42 18.22 -5.36 -2.27
CA ILE A 42 17.34 -6.32 -2.92
C ILE A 42 17.29 -6.05 -4.43
N SER A 43 17.72 -7.05 -5.21
CA SER A 43 17.58 -7.04 -6.67
C SER A 43 16.12 -6.87 -7.11
N GLY A 44 15.89 -6.15 -8.20
CA GLY A 44 14.55 -5.87 -8.72
C GLY A 44 13.69 -7.13 -8.93
N LYS A 45 14.27 -8.24 -9.42
CA LYS A 45 13.54 -9.51 -9.59
C LYS A 45 13.10 -10.10 -8.24
N LYS A 46 14.00 -10.11 -7.25
CA LYS A 46 13.69 -10.61 -5.90
C LYS A 46 12.62 -9.78 -5.22
N ARG A 47 12.67 -8.45 -5.39
CA ARG A 47 11.66 -7.52 -4.89
C ARG A 47 10.28 -7.79 -5.50
N THR A 48 10.22 -8.03 -6.81
CA THR A 48 8.96 -8.39 -7.48
C THR A 48 8.39 -9.70 -6.94
N VAL A 49 9.20 -10.75 -6.81
CA VAL A 49 8.76 -12.04 -6.25
C VAL A 49 8.25 -11.87 -4.83
N LEU A 50 8.99 -11.13 -3.98
CA LEU A 50 8.57 -10.85 -2.61
C LEU A 50 7.26 -10.07 -2.56
N GLY A 51 7.11 -9.06 -3.43
CA GLY A 51 5.86 -8.31 -3.58
C GLY A 51 4.69 -9.22 -3.97
N VAL A 52 4.87 -10.10 -4.96
CA VAL A 52 3.85 -11.08 -5.35
C VAL A 52 3.44 -11.95 -4.17
N LEU A 53 4.39 -12.49 -3.41
CA LEU A 53 4.10 -13.36 -2.26
C LEU A 53 3.35 -12.61 -1.16
N ILE A 54 3.79 -11.39 -0.84
CA ILE A 54 3.19 -10.59 0.22
C ILE A 54 1.76 -10.15 -0.15
N PHE A 55 1.59 -9.51 -1.31
CA PHE A 55 0.29 -9.01 -1.74
C PHE A 55 -0.64 -10.13 -2.19
N GLY A 56 -0.10 -11.22 -2.71
CA GLY A 56 -0.87 -12.44 -3.01
C GLY A 56 -1.36 -13.09 -1.73
N THR A 57 -0.52 -13.25 -0.71
CA THR A 57 -0.95 -13.76 0.60
C THR A 57 -1.99 -12.85 1.25
N LEU A 58 -1.82 -11.51 1.15
CA LEU A 58 -2.85 -10.56 1.58
C LEU A 58 -4.19 -10.79 0.88
N SER A 59 -4.15 -11.06 -0.43
CA SER A 59 -5.35 -11.35 -1.21
C SER A 59 -6.02 -12.66 -0.76
N VAL A 60 -5.24 -13.70 -0.50
CA VAL A 60 -5.71 -14.99 0.05
C VAL A 60 -6.30 -14.81 1.45
N LEU A 61 -5.64 -14.06 2.33
CA LEU A 61 -6.14 -13.72 3.66
C LEU A 61 -7.45 -12.92 3.58
N GLY A 62 -7.59 -12.06 2.59
CA GLY A 62 -8.83 -11.34 2.31
C GLY A 62 -10.01 -12.28 2.04
N ASN A 63 -9.79 -13.42 1.39
CA ASN A 63 -10.83 -14.45 1.24
C ASN A 63 -11.08 -15.21 2.55
N LEU A 64 -10.03 -15.55 3.31
CA LEU A 64 -10.12 -16.34 4.54
C LEU A 64 -10.84 -15.59 5.68
N ILE A 65 -10.57 -14.29 5.81
CA ILE A 65 -11.19 -13.43 6.82
C ILE A 65 -12.58 -12.94 6.37
N GLY A 66 -12.89 -13.12 5.08
CA GLY A 66 -14.19 -12.75 4.54
C GLY A 66 -15.32 -13.56 5.17
N PHE A 67 -16.47 -12.91 5.35
CA PHE A 67 -17.66 -13.51 5.95
C PHE A 67 -18.80 -13.48 4.95
N SER A 68 -19.58 -14.56 4.90
CA SER A 68 -20.67 -14.71 3.95
C SER A 68 -21.99 -14.24 4.56
N ASN A 69 -22.59 -13.20 4.00
CA ASN A 69 -23.94 -12.75 4.32
C ASN A 69 -24.78 -12.77 3.03
N ASP A 70 -25.96 -13.38 3.09
CA ASP A 70 -26.94 -13.39 1.98
C ASP A 70 -26.39 -13.91 0.64
N ASN A 71 -25.63 -15.02 0.66
CA ASN A 71 -24.93 -15.61 -0.51
C ASN A 71 -23.83 -14.73 -1.11
N VAL A 72 -23.47 -13.61 -0.47
CA VAL A 72 -22.43 -12.68 -0.89
C VAL A 72 -21.30 -12.66 0.13
N LEU A 73 -20.09 -12.96 -0.32
CA LEU A 73 -18.91 -12.95 0.53
C LEU A 73 -18.38 -11.52 0.67
N ILE A 74 -18.48 -10.94 1.86
CA ILE A 74 -17.83 -9.67 2.19
C ILE A 74 -16.35 -9.92 2.35
N ASN A 75 -15.51 -9.30 1.50
CA ASN A 75 -14.07 -9.51 1.56
C ASN A 75 -13.30 -8.27 1.08
N PHE A 76 -12.00 -8.25 1.38
CA PHE A 76 -11.06 -7.18 0.97
C PHE A 76 -9.96 -7.71 0.04
N ARG A 77 -10.20 -8.84 -0.62
CA ARG A 77 -9.23 -9.57 -1.45
C ARG A 77 -8.50 -8.68 -2.47
N ASP A 78 -9.21 -7.74 -3.07
CA ASP A 78 -8.67 -6.89 -4.13
C ASP A 78 -7.64 -5.86 -3.61
N VAL A 79 -7.51 -5.67 -2.28
CA VAL A 79 -6.45 -4.81 -1.70
C VAL A 79 -5.08 -5.30 -2.17
N GLY A 80 -4.83 -6.61 -2.18
CA GLY A 80 -3.56 -7.18 -2.61
C GLY A 80 -3.18 -6.79 -4.05
N PRO A 81 -3.95 -7.20 -5.06
CA PRO A 81 -3.72 -6.87 -6.46
C PRO A 81 -3.69 -5.36 -6.76
N ILE A 82 -4.57 -4.58 -6.12
CA ILE A 82 -4.67 -3.14 -6.36
C ILE A 82 -3.49 -2.42 -5.70
N ALA A 83 -3.32 -2.52 -4.38
CA ALA A 83 -2.23 -1.83 -3.67
C ALA A 83 -0.85 -2.32 -4.16
N GLY A 84 -0.68 -3.63 -4.31
CA GLY A 84 0.55 -4.23 -4.82
C GLY A 84 0.89 -3.77 -6.23
N GLY A 85 -0.11 -3.73 -7.11
CA GLY A 85 0.07 -3.30 -8.50
C GLY A 85 0.38 -1.82 -8.64
N LEU A 86 -0.35 -0.94 -7.95
CA LEU A 86 -0.19 0.52 -8.05
C LEU A 86 1.15 1.02 -7.49
N TRP A 87 1.72 0.33 -6.51
CA TRP A 87 2.98 0.76 -5.87
C TRP A 87 4.21 -0.03 -6.32
N PHE A 88 4.07 -1.33 -6.60
CA PHE A 88 5.21 -2.22 -6.90
C PHE A 88 5.21 -2.80 -8.32
N GLY A 89 4.22 -2.42 -9.14
CA GLY A 89 4.23 -2.61 -10.57
C GLY A 89 3.44 -3.81 -11.10
N PRO A 90 3.40 -3.97 -12.44
CA PRO A 90 2.46 -4.87 -13.12
C PRO A 90 2.61 -6.34 -12.73
N ALA A 91 3.85 -6.82 -12.58
CA ALA A 91 4.10 -8.20 -12.23
C ALA A 91 3.59 -8.55 -10.81
N VAL A 92 3.68 -7.60 -9.87
CA VAL A 92 3.10 -7.77 -8.53
C VAL A 92 1.58 -7.81 -8.60
N ALA A 93 0.98 -6.92 -9.39
CA ALA A 93 -0.47 -6.87 -9.60
C ALA A 93 -1.00 -8.22 -10.11
N LEU A 94 -0.41 -8.74 -11.19
CA LEU A 94 -0.85 -9.97 -11.83
C LEU A 94 -0.61 -11.19 -10.95
N GLY A 95 0.56 -11.29 -10.31
CA GLY A 95 0.86 -12.42 -9.41
C GLY A 95 -0.08 -12.46 -8.21
N ALA A 96 -0.33 -11.31 -7.57
CA ALA A 96 -1.27 -11.22 -6.46
C ALA A 96 -2.70 -11.55 -6.90
N ALA A 97 -3.12 -11.08 -8.08
CA ALA A 97 -4.45 -11.36 -8.63
C ALA A 97 -4.67 -12.84 -8.90
N VAL A 98 -3.66 -13.53 -9.46
CA VAL A 98 -3.73 -14.98 -9.67
C VAL A 98 -3.88 -15.70 -8.33
N MET A 99 -3.07 -15.39 -7.32
CA MET A 99 -3.20 -16.01 -5.99
C MET A 99 -4.58 -15.75 -5.35
N GLY A 100 -5.08 -14.52 -5.43
CA GLY A 100 -6.40 -14.14 -4.90
C GLY A 100 -7.57 -14.79 -5.65
N ALA A 101 -7.48 -14.90 -6.96
CA ALA A 101 -8.50 -15.54 -7.79
C ALA A 101 -8.50 -17.06 -7.58
N THR A 102 -7.31 -17.69 -7.61
CA THR A 102 -7.16 -19.12 -7.36
C THR A 102 -7.68 -19.50 -5.98
N SER A 103 -7.31 -18.76 -4.92
CA SER A 103 -7.85 -19.04 -3.58
C SER A 103 -9.38 -18.91 -3.54
N ARG A 104 -9.98 -17.92 -4.20
CA ARG A 104 -11.44 -17.75 -4.22
C ARG A 104 -12.18 -18.95 -4.81
N LEU A 105 -11.58 -19.62 -5.80
CA LEU A 105 -12.18 -20.82 -6.41
C LEU A 105 -12.35 -21.97 -5.40
N PHE A 106 -11.53 -22.04 -4.34
CA PHE A 106 -11.64 -23.07 -3.32
C PHE A 106 -12.74 -22.83 -2.27
N PHE A 107 -13.31 -21.62 -2.18
CA PHE A 107 -14.34 -21.29 -1.18
C PHE A 107 -15.78 -21.60 -1.62
N GLY A 108 -15.99 -21.95 -2.90
CA GLY A 108 -17.33 -22.26 -3.42
C GLY A 108 -18.32 -21.07 -3.40
N GLY A 109 -19.60 -21.36 -3.59
CA GLY A 109 -20.69 -20.37 -3.58
C GLY A 109 -21.02 -19.76 -4.95
N ALA A 110 -22.20 -19.15 -5.06
CA ALA A 110 -22.78 -18.69 -6.32
C ALA A 110 -21.90 -17.69 -7.10
N THR A 111 -21.10 -16.90 -6.40
CA THR A 111 -20.23 -15.86 -7.00
C THR A 111 -18.80 -16.34 -7.23
N MET A 112 -18.47 -17.62 -7.01
CA MET A 112 -17.06 -18.06 -7.01
C MET A 112 -16.32 -17.76 -8.33
N PHE A 113 -16.95 -18.07 -9.46
CA PHE A 113 -16.35 -17.90 -10.78
C PHE A 113 -16.30 -16.43 -11.18
N SER A 114 -17.40 -15.72 -10.97
CA SER A 114 -17.51 -14.30 -11.31
C SER A 114 -16.56 -13.43 -10.48
N CYS A 115 -16.45 -13.67 -9.16
CA CYS A 115 -15.50 -13.01 -8.28
C CYS A 115 -14.04 -13.37 -8.58
N ALA A 116 -13.73 -14.58 -9.04
CA ALA A 116 -12.37 -14.95 -9.46
C ALA A 116 -11.97 -14.19 -10.73
N ILE A 117 -12.84 -14.18 -11.74
CA ILE A 117 -12.63 -13.42 -12.99
C ILE A 117 -12.50 -11.92 -12.71
N ALA A 118 -13.37 -11.37 -11.86
CA ALA A 118 -13.33 -9.96 -11.50
C ALA A 118 -12.05 -9.56 -10.75
N THR A 119 -11.50 -10.43 -9.89
CA THR A 119 -10.19 -10.19 -9.27
C THR A 119 -9.04 -10.23 -10.27
N LEU A 120 -9.06 -11.17 -11.23
CA LEU A 120 -8.06 -11.16 -12.31
C LEU A 120 -8.15 -9.87 -13.13
N ALA A 121 -9.36 -9.45 -13.48
CA ALA A 121 -9.60 -8.19 -14.18
C ALA A 121 -9.11 -6.97 -13.39
N ALA A 122 -9.37 -6.93 -12.08
CA ALA A 122 -8.86 -5.88 -11.19
C ALA A 122 -7.33 -5.85 -11.15
N GLY A 123 -6.67 -7.01 -11.16
CA GLY A 123 -5.21 -7.12 -11.25
C GLY A 123 -4.65 -6.57 -12.56
N VAL A 124 -5.26 -6.94 -13.69
CA VAL A 124 -4.88 -6.42 -15.02
C VAL A 124 -5.10 -4.91 -15.10
N ALA A 125 -6.25 -4.43 -14.61
CA ALA A 125 -6.56 -3.01 -14.61
C ALA A 125 -5.60 -2.22 -13.70
N SER A 126 -5.27 -2.74 -12.50
CA SER A 126 -4.26 -2.18 -11.61
C SER A 126 -2.88 -2.10 -12.27
N ALA A 127 -2.46 -3.16 -12.99
CA ALA A 127 -1.22 -3.17 -13.77
C ALA A 127 -1.21 -2.09 -14.88
N LEU A 128 -2.35 -1.86 -15.54
CA LEU A 128 -2.48 -0.79 -16.54
C LEU A 128 -2.41 0.59 -15.88
N MET A 129 -3.14 0.79 -14.77
CA MET A 129 -3.13 2.03 -14.01
C MET A 129 -1.75 2.38 -13.48
N TYR A 130 -0.95 1.38 -13.07
CA TYR A 130 0.45 1.60 -12.72
C TYR A 130 1.23 2.27 -13.86
N ARG A 131 1.11 1.76 -15.09
CA ARG A 131 1.82 2.33 -16.25
C ARG A 131 1.40 3.77 -16.54
N MET A 132 0.12 4.07 -16.34
CA MET A 132 -0.45 5.40 -16.62
C MET A 132 -0.14 6.43 -15.51
N PHE A 133 -0.09 6.00 -14.25
CA PHE A 133 -0.05 6.90 -13.09
C PHE A 133 1.20 6.78 -12.22
N LYS A 134 2.18 5.92 -12.54
CA LYS A 134 3.38 5.68 -11.70
C LYS A 134 4.05 6.97 -11.20
N ASP A 135 4.22 7.96 -12.06
CA ASP A 135 4.97 9.19 -11.75
C ASP A 135 4.11 10.22 -10.99
N LYS A 136 2.79 10.04 -11.02
CA LYS A 136 1.79 10.92 -10.38
C LYS A 136 1.09 10.23 -9.20
N MET A 137 1.59 9.07 -8.78
CA MET A 137 0.90 8.25 -7.79
C MET A 137 0.86 8.96 -6.43
N THR A 138 -0.35 9.29 -5.99
CA THR A 138 -0.63 9.86 -4.66
C THR A 138 -1.60 8.96 -3.91
N VAL A 139 -1.68 9.12 -2.59
CA VAL A 139 -2.67 8.40 -1.77
C VAL A 139 -4.08 8.68 -2.28
N ARG A 140 -4.39 9.93 -2.67
CA ARG A 140 -5.68 10.28 -3.24
C ARG A 140 -5.96 9.56 -4.57
N VAL A 141 -4.97 9.55 -5.46
CA VAL A 141 -5.08 8.86 -6.76
C VAL A 141 -5.26 7.36 -6.58
N SER A 142 -4.49 6.72 -5.69
CA SER A 142 -4.63 5.27 -5.45
C SER A 142 -5.99 4.91 -4.83
N VAL A 143 -6.52 5.75 -3.95
CA VAL A 143 -7.87 5.60 -3.37
C VAL A 143 -8.95 5.73 -4.44
N MET A 144 -8.85 6.72 -5.34
CA MET A 144 -9.79 6.87 -6.44
C MET A 144 -9.76 5.66 -7.39
N ILE A 145 -8.55 5.18 -7.74
CA ILE A 145 -8.40 3.98 -8.57
C ILE A 145 -9.01 2.76 -7.86
N ALA A 146 -8.76 2.59 -6.55
CA ALA A 146 -9.35 1.48 -5.79
C ALA A 146 -10.87 1.50 -5.79
N ALA A 147 -11.49 2.67 -5.63
CA ALA A 147 -12.95 2.82 -5.68
C ALA A 147 -13.51 2.46 -7.06
N ILE A 148 -12.86 2.94 -8.13
CA ILE A 148 -13.26 2.63 -9.51
C ILE A 148 -13.12 1.13 -9.79
N LEU A 149 -11.99 0.53 -9.43
CA LEU A 149 -11.75 -0.91 -9.66
C LEU A 149 -12.70 -1.78 -8.83
N GLY A 150 -13.02 -1.38 -7.59
CA GLY A 150 -14.03 -2.05 -6.77
C GLY A 150 -15.43 -1.99 -7.39
N ALA A 151 -15.82 -0.84 -7.95
CA ALA A 151 -17.07 -0.71 -8.69
C ALA A 151 -17.10 -1.60 -9.94
N VAL A 152 -16.03 -1.57 -10.74
CA VAL A 152 -15.87 -2.44 -11.92
C VAL A 152 -15.95 -3.92 -11.54
N HIS A 153 -15.35 -4.31 -10.41
CA HIS A 153 -15.43 -5.68 -9.92
C HIS A 153 -16.89 -6.10 -9.69
N LEU A 154 -17.68 -5.33 -8.94
CA LEU A 154 -19.08 -5.66 -8.70
C LEU A 154 -19.89 -5.64 -9.99
N THR A 155 -19.65 -4.70 -10.89
CA THR A 155 -20.32 -4.69 -12.20
C THR A 155 -20.05 -5.98 -12.98
N LEU A 156 -18.79 -6.45 -13.01
CA LEU A 156 -18.45 -7.72 -13.64
C LEU A 156 -19.14 -8.90 -12.95
N VAL A 157 -19.18 -8.91 -11.61
CA VAL A 157 -19.91 -9.94 -10.86
C VAL A 157 -21.40 -9.95 -11.22
N SER A 158 -22.00 -8.78 -11.36
CA SER A 158 -23.41 -8.61 -11.72
C SER A 158 -23.73 -9.20 -13.10
N ILE A 159 -22.85 -8.98 -14.07
CA ILE A 159 -23.02 -9.47 -15.46
C ILE A 159 -22.81 -10.98 -15.55
N LEU A 160 -21.84 -11.52 -14.79
CA LEU A 160 -21.42 -12.91 -14.90
C LEU A 160 -22.19 -13.87 -14.01
N THR A 161 -22.98 -13.37 -13.05
CA THR A 161 -23.73 -14.22 -12.11
C THR A 161 -25.23 -14.13 -12.41
N PRO A 162 -25.95 -15.26 -12.50
CA PRO A 162 -27.41 -15.24 -12.52
C PRO A 162 -27.96 -14.49 -11.30
N ASN A 163 -28.93 -13.60 -11.50
CA ASN A 163 -29.43 -12.67 -10.48
C ASN A 163 -28.37 -11.71 -9.90
N GLY A 164 -27.30 -11.42 -10.65
CA GLY A 164 -26.18 -10.61 -10.21
C GLY A 164 -26.54 -9.19 -9.74
N VAL A 165 -27.61 -8.60 -10.29
CA VAL A 165 -28.13 -7.29 -9.83
C VAL A 165 -28.57 -7.35 -8.36
N ALA A 166 -29.31 -8.39 -7.97
CA ALA A 166 -29.75 -8.55 -6.59
C ALA A 166 -28.56 -8.72 -5.64
N ILE A 167 -27.52 -9.43 -6.08
CA ILE A 167 -26.28 -9.65 -5.34
C ILE A 167 -25.53 -8.35 -5.09
N ILE A 168 -25.37 -7.48 -6.10
CA ILE A 168 -24.56 -6.25 -5.94
C ILE A 168 -25.27 -5.14 -5.16
N LEU A 169 -26.61 -5.18 -5.06
CA LEU A 169 -27.38 -4.22 -4.28
C LEU A 169 -27.37 -4.54 -2.77
N THR A 170 -26.81 -5.68 -2.37
CA THR A 170 -26.69 -6.03 -0.96
C THR A 170 -25.73 -5.08 -0.22
N PRO A 171 -26.01 -4.74 1.05
CA PRO A 171 -25.07 -3.99 1.89
C PRO A 171 -23.70 -4.67 2.01
N SER A 172 -23.67 -6.00 1.91
CA SER A 172 -22.46 -6.81 1.92
C SER A 172 -21.55 -6.54 0.70
N ALA A 173 -22.12 -6.47 -0.50
CA ALA A 173 -21.36 -6.12 -1.69
C ALA A 173 -20.73 -4.72 -1.58
N ILE A 174 -21.51 -3.73 -1.13
CA ILE A 174 -21.04 -2.35 -0.93
C ILE A 174 -19.94 -2.28 0.14
N GLY A 175 -20.11 -3.01 1.25
CA GLY A 175 -19.12 -3.11 2.32
C GLY A 175 -17.76 -3.64 1.84
N SER A 176 -17.76 -4.56 0.87
CA SER A 176 -16.51 -5.08 0.28
C SER A 176 -15.72 -3.99 -0.44
N ILE A 177 -16.38 -3.11 -1.20
CA ILE A 177 -15.71 -1.96 -1.84
C ILE A 177 -15.12 -1.04 -0.78
N ALA A 178 -15.89 -0.72 0.27
CA ALA A 178 -15.42 0.16 1.33
C ALA A 178 -14.15 -0.40 2.00
N LEU A 179 -14.12 -1.70 2.31
CA LEU A 179 -12.94 -2.36 2.88
C LEU A 179 -11.75 -2.31 1.92
N VAL A 180 -11.95 -2.54 0.62
CA VAL A 180 -10.87 -2.44 -0.38
C VAL A 180 -10.31 -1.02 -0.45
N VAL A 181 -11.18 -0.02 -0.48
CA VAL A 181 -10.79 1.40 -0.53
C VAL A 181 -10.01 1.79 0.72
N VAL A 182 -10.49 1.42 1.91
CA VAL A 182 -9.80 1.66 3.18
C VAL A 182 -8.45 0.94 3.23
N GLY A 183 -8.38 -0.30 2.77
CA GLY A 183 -7.14 -1.07 2.72
C GLY A 183 -6.10 -0.45 1.79
N VAL A 184 -6.52 0.00 0.60
CA VAL A 184 -5.60 0.70 -0.32
C VAL A 184 -5.21 2.07 0.24
N ALA A 185 -6.13 2.81 0.88
CA ALA A 185 -5.86 4.10 1.49
C ALA A 185 -4.80 4.00 2.59
N THR A 186 -5.01 3.10 3.54
CA THR A 186 -4.11 2.84 4.68
C THR A 186 -2.75 2.39 4.19
N PHE A 187 -2.69 1.39 3.29
CA PHE A 187 -1.43 0.93 2.71
C PHE A 187 -0.69 2.07 1.99
N SER A 188 -1.39 2.83 1.15
CA SER A 188 -0.80 3.94 0.38
C SER A 188 -0.25 5.03 1.29
N ALA A 189 -0.98 5.36 2.36
CA ALA A 189 -0.54 6.34 3.36
C ALA A 189 0.71 5.85 4.09
N SER A 190 0.73 4.59 4.54
CA SER A 190 1.91 3.99 5.17
C SER A 190 3.10 3.97 4.22
N TYR A 191 2.92 3.52 2.98
CA TYR A 191 4.00 3.50 1.98
C TYR A 191 4.60 4.90 1.75
N LYS A 192 3.76 5.94 1.62
CA LYS A 192 4.25 7.32 1.47
C LYS A 192 4.93 7.85 2.73
N TYR A 193 4.37 7.59 3.91
CA TYR A 193 4.93 8.05 5.18
C TYR A 193 6.30 7.43 5.44
N PHE A 194 6.43 6.11 5.29
CA PHE A 194 7.69 5.41 5.47
C PHE A 194 8.67 5.69 4.34
N GLY A 195 8.23 5.73 3.09
CA GLY A 195 9.09 6.09 1.96
C GLY A 195 9.69 7.49 2.12
N ALA A 196 8.94 8.45 2.68
CA ALA A 196 9.47 9.77 3.02
C ALA A 196 10.51 9.69 4.15
N ARG A 197 10.25 8.87 5.19
CA ARG A 197 11.19 8.65 6.30
C ARG A 197 12.49 7.99 5.83
N PHE A 198 12.42 6.92 5.04
CA PHE A 198 13.58 6.20 4.50
C PHE A 198 14.40 7.06 3.54
N ARG A 199 13.75 7.80 2.63
CA ARG A 199 14.45 8.78 1.76
C ARG A 199 15.15 9.86 2.56
N GLY A 200 14.55 10.36 3.63
CA GLY A 200 15.17 11.33 4.53
C GLY A 200 16.47 10.82 5.17
N GLU A 201 16.48 9.56 5.61
CA GLU A 201 17.71 8.94 6.14
C GLU A 201 18.77 8.67 5.07
N HIS A 202 18.36 8.27 3.86
CA HIS A 202 19.30 8.06 2.74
C HIS A 202 19.92 9.36 2.24
N LEU A 203 19.13 10.45 2.15
CA LEU A 203 19.64 11.79 1.83
C LEU A 203 20.61 12.25 2.92
N GLY A 204 20.24 12.10 4.20
CA GLY A 204 21.14 12.41 5.32
C GLY A 204 22.46 11.62 5.27
N LYS A 205 22.44 10.33 4.92
CA LYS A 205 23.64 9.51 4.72
C LYS A 205 24.46 9.90 3.48
N LYS A 206 23.81 10.28 2.38
CA LYS A 206 24.49 10.78 1.17
C LYS A 206 25.16 12.13 1.44
N ASP A 207 24.46 13.04 2.11
CA ASP A 207 25.00 14.33 2.53
C ASP A 207 26.14 14.15 3.54
N GLN A 208 26.04 13.16 4.44
CA GLN A 208 27.12 12.77 5.34
C GLN A 208 28.33 12.16 4.62
N LYS A 209 28.11 11.35 3.56
CA LYS A 209 29.18 10.89 2.66
C LYS A 209 29.80 12.02 1.84
N LEU A 210 29.02 13.05 1.50
CA LEU A 210 29.49 14.24 0.79
C LEU A 210 30.23 15.22 1.72
N SER A 211 29.87 15.26 3.01
CA SER A 211 30.51 16.09 4.03
C SER A 211 31.82 15.50 4.58
N HIS A 212 32.08 14.21 4.32
CA HIS A 212 33.41 13.62 4.39
C HIS A 212 33.95 13.39 2.97
N PRO A 213 34.31 14.46 2.22
CA PRO A 213 35.07 14.26 1.00
C PRO A 213 36.33 13.47 1.38
N LYS A 214 36.72 12.48 0.57
CA LYS A 214 38.10 11.98 0.59
C LYS A 214 38.96 13.18 0.23
N VAL A 215 39.40 13.94 1.23
CA VAL A 215 40.21 15.14 1.08
C VAL A 215 41.57 14.69 0.54
N GLY A 216 41.68 14.65 -0.79
CA GLY A 216 42.95 14.87 -1.46
C GLY A 216 43.40 16.27 -1.07
N ARG A 217 44.42 16.33 -0.23
CA ARG A 217 44.84 17.48 0.60
C ARG A 217 45.43 18.67 -0.18
N ASN A 218 45.07 18.87 -1.46
CA ASN A 218 45.88 19.70 -2.36
C ASN A 218 45.11 20.48 -3.45
N LYS A 219 44.03 21.20 -3.11
CA LYS A 219 43.43 22.18 -4.03
C LYS A 219 43.17 23.55 -3.38
N PRO A 220 43.58 24.66 -4.02
CA PRO A 220 43.55 26.02 -3.45
C PRO A 220 42.14 26.57 -3.18
N VAL A 221 41.10 26.02 -3.82
CA VAL A 221 39.69 26.42 -3.63
C VAL A 221 39.20 26.13 -2.21
N TYR A 222 39.73 25.09 -1.55
CA TYR A 222 39.30 24.68 -0.21
C TYR A 222 39.76 25.66 0.88
N ASN A 223 40.96 26.26 0.72
CA ASN A 223 41.48 27.25 1.66
C ASN A 223 40.66 28.55 1.67
N PHE A 224 40.00 28.87 0.55
CA PHE A 224 39.10 30.02 0.49
C PHE A 224 37.78 29.73 1.23
N GLN A 225 37.19 28.56 1.02
CA GLN A 225 35.96 28.15 1.69
C GLN A 225 36.13 27.98 3.21
N LEU A 226 37.27 27.45 3.68
CA LEU A 226 37.58 27.41 5.11
C LEU A 226 37.71 28.79 5.73
N ARG A 227 38.42 29.72 5.07
CA ARG A 227 38.57 31.10 5.57
C ARG A 227 37.22 31.81 5.69
N GLU A 228 36.30 31.59 4.75
CA GLU A 228 34.96 32.18 4.82
C GLU A 228 34.09 31.54 5.91
N LEU A 229 34.24 30.24 6.17
CA LEU A 229 33.59 29.56 7.30
C LEU A 229 34.15 30.01 8.65
N GLU A 230 35.47 30.15 8.78
CA GLU A 230 36.12 30.67 9.99
C GLU A 230 35.70 32.11 10.29
N LYS A 231 35.62 32.98 9.27
CA LYS A 231 35.09 34.35 9.43
C LYS A 231 33.64 34.36 9.88
N LYS A 232 32.78 33.51 9.30
CA LYS A 232 31.36 33.41 9.70
C LYS A 232 31.21 32.89 11.13
N ASN A 233 32.02 31.93 11.54
CA ASN A 233 31.99 31.39 12.90
C ASN A 233 32.55 32.38 13.93
N ALA A 234 33.62 33.11 13.61
CA ALA A 234 34.15 34.19 14.45
C ALA A 234 33.12 35.33 14.63
N ALA A 235 32.43 35.73 13.56
CA ALA A 235 31.36 36.73 13.62
C ALA A 235 30.15 36.26 14.44
N LYS A 236 29.86 34.96 14.44
CA LYS A 236 28.76 34.36 15.22
C LYS A 236 29.11 34.27 16.71
N ASN A 237 30.35 33.95 17.06
CA ASN A 237 30.82 33.95 18.46
C ASN A 237 30.83 35.38 19.04
N ASN A 238 31.24 36.38 18.28
CA ASN A 238 31.27 37.77 18.78
C ASN A 238 29.86 38.36 19.02
N LYS A 239 28.84 37.87 18.30
CA LYS A 239 27.43 38.23 18.55
C LYS A 239 26.82 37.56 19.78
N ASN A 240 27.38 36.43 20.23
CA ASN A 240 26.90 35.74 21.43
C ASN A 240 27.53 36.29 22.72
N VAL A 241 28.76 36.81 22.65
CA VAL A 241 29.43 37.45 23.80
C VAL A 241 28.77 38.81 24.12
N GLY A 242 28.46 39.63 23.11
CA GLY A 242 27.81 40.94 23.33
C GLY A 242 26.34 40.90 23.78
N ARG A 243 25.74 39.72 23.95
CA ARG A 243 24.34 39.55 24.39
C ARG A 243 24.22 38.97 25.81
N SER A 244 25.35 38.59 26.44
CA SER A 244 25.38 38.06 27.80
C SER A 244 25.65 39.13 28.88
N ASP A 245 25.99 40.36 28.49
CA ASP A 245 26.34 41.45 29.42
C ASP A 245 25.18 42.44 29.69
N ASN A 246 23.95 42.15 29.24
CA ASN A 246 22.76 42.99 29.45
C ASN A 246 21.55 42.15 29.92
N GLY A 247 21.70 41.39 31.00
CA GLY A 247 20.63 40.66 31.67
C GLY A 247 20.96 40.37 33.11
#